data_AF-A0A369Z7M5-F1
#
_entry.id   AF-A0A369Z7M5-F1
#
_cell.length_a   1.000
_cell.length_b   1.000
_cell.length_c   1.000
_cell.angle_alpha   90.00
_cell.angle_beta   90.00
_cell.angle_gamma   90.00
#
_symmetry.space_group_name_H-M   'P 1'
#
loop_
_entity.id
_entity.type
_entity.pdbx_description
1 polymer ?
#
loop_
_entity_poly.entity_id
_entity_poly.type
_entity_poly.pdbx_seq_one_letter_code
_entity_poly.pdbx_strand_id
1 'polypeptide(L)' 'MPSYQRLLAKNRISQSMSRKGNCLDNVVMESFFGRMKTECFHGKSFTNIDELEKVINDYVRYYNE' A
#
# COMPACT_ATOMS: atom_id res chain seq x y z
N MET A 1 22.79 12.09 -1.52
CA MET A 1 21.55 11.27 -1.61
C MET A 1 20.67 11.48 -0.38
N PRO A 2 19.36 11.75 -0.54
CA PRO A 2 18.34 11.72 0.51
C PRO A 2 18.46 10.53 1.49
N SER A 3 18.01 10.71 2.73
CA SER A 3 18.05 9.69 3.79
C SER A 3 17.40 8.38 3.38
N TYR A 4 16.27 8.44 2.70
CA TYR A 4 15.55 7.26 2.21
C TYR A 4 16.33 6.47 1.14
N GLN A 5 16.94 7.16 0.16
CA GLN A 5 17.75 6.49 -0.87
C GLN A 5 18.98 5.80 -0.27
N ARG A 6 19.60 6.41 0.75
CA ARG A 6 20.71 5.77 1.48
C ARG A 6 20.25 4.51 2.21
N LEU A 7 19.07 4.52 2.82
CA LEU A 7 18.51 3.35 3.49
C LEU A 7 18.28 2.20 2.49
N LEU A 8 17.75 2.50 1.31
CA LEU A 8 17.52 1.49 0.29
C LEU A 8 18.83 0.93 -0.28
N ALA A 9 19.81 1.79 -0.55
CA ALA A 9 21.14 1.36 -0.96
C ALA A 9 21.80 0.45 0.09
N LYS A 10 21.69 0.80 1.38
CA LYS A 10 22.18 -0.03 2.50
C LYS A 10 21.54 -1.43 2.50
N ASN A 11 20.27 -1.52 2.13
CA ASN A 11 19.52 -2.78 2.07
C ASN A 11 19.56 -3.45 0.67
N ARG A 12 20.38 -2.94 -0.26
CA ARG A 12 20.50 -3.45 -1.65
C ARG A 12 19.17 -3.44 -2.42
N ILE A 13 18.31 -2.47 -2.12
CA ILE A 13 17.03 -2.28 -2.81
C ILE A 13 17.22 -1.23 -3.90
N SER A 14 16.97 -1.63 -5.15
CA SER A 14 16.93 -0.73 -6.31
C SER A 14 15.55 -0.07 -6.41
N GLN A 15 15.51 1.25 -6.48
CA GLN A 15 14.26 1.97 -6.75
C GLN A 15 13.89 1.85 -8.23
N SER A 16 12.71 1.32 -8.53
CA SER A 16 12.07 1.47 -9.85
C SER A 16 11.20 2.71 -9.82
N MET A 17 11.60 3.76 -10.54
CA MET A 17 10.80 4.98 -10.71
C MET A 17 10.57 5.17 -12.20
N SER A 18 9.39 4.78 -12.68
CA SER A 18 8.92 5.15 -14.01
C SER A 18 8.88 6.67 -14.20
N ARG A 19 8.93 7.13 -15.46
CA ARG A 19 8.81 8.55 -15.79
C ARG A 19 7.49 9.11 -15.25
N LYS A 20 7.48 10.41 -14.92
CA LYS A 20 6.24 11.11 -14.54
C LYS A 20 5.16 10.91 -15.63
N GLY A 21 3.97 10.49 -15.22
CA GLY A 21 2.87 10.14 -16.13
C GLY A 21 2.88 8.69 -16.61
N ASN A 22 3.84 7.87 -16.16
CA ASN A 22 3.88 6.44 -16.41
C ASN A 22 3.71 5.67 -15.08
N CYS A 23 2.53 5.07 -14.88
CA CYS A 23 2.14 4.42 -13.63
C CYS A 23 2.33 2.89 -13.65
N LEU A 24 3.08 2.32 -14.60
CA LEU A 24 3.22 0.86 -14.72
C LEU A 24 3.69 0.18 -13.43
N ASP A 25 4.64 0.79 -12.70
CA ASP A 25 5.11 0.27 -11.41
C ASP A 25 4.06 0.44 -10.29
N ASN A 26 3.14 1.41 -10.42
CA ASN A 26 2.18 1.78 -9.37
C ASN A 26 0.79 1.17 -9.58
N VAL A 27 0.42 0.78 -10.81
CA VAL A 27 -0.95 0.40 -11.19
C VAL A 27 -1.49 -0.78 -10.37
N VAL A 28 -0.63 -1.73 -10.03
CA VAL A 28 -0.99 -2.89 -9.21
C VAL A 28 -1.34 -2.44 -7.79
N MET A 29 -0.53 -1.58 -7.20
CA MET A 29 -0.77 -1.05 -5.86
C MET A 29 -1.98 -0.11 -5.83
N GLU A 30 -2.19 0.73 -6.85
CA GLU A 30 -3.41 1.54 -6.98
C GLU A 30 -4.66 0.68 -7.02
N SER A 31 -4.63 -0.41 -7.81
CA SER A 31 -5.75 -1.34 -7.93
C SER A 31 -6.02 -2.05 -6.59
N PHE A 32 -4.98 -2.51 -5.90
CA PHE A 32 -5.10 -3.11 -4.58
C PHE A 32 -5.74 -2.15 -3.57
N PHE A 33 -5.22 -0.93 -3.46
CA PHE A 33 -5.74 0.05 -2.52
C PHE A 33 -7.15 0.52 -2.87
N GLY A 34 -7.48 0.61 -4.17
CA GLY A 34 -8.84 0.90 -4.63
C GLY A 34 -9.83 -0.15 -4.15
N ARG A 35 -9.51 -1.43 -4.35
CA ARG A 35 -10.34 -2.55 -3.90
C ARG A 35 -10.48 -2.61 -2.38
N MET A 36 -9.36 -2.52 -1.66
CA MET A 36 -9.37 -2.52 -0.20
C MET A 36 -10.25 -1.40 0.35
N LYS A 37 -10.17 -0.18 -0.21
CA LYS A 37 -11.01 0.94 0.22
C LYS A 37 -12.50 0.67 -0.01
N THR A 38 -12.85 0.19 -1.20
CA THR A 38 -14.24 -0.14 -1.53
C THR A 38 -14.79 -1.26 -0.64
N GLU A 39 -14.04 -2.35 -0.47
CA GLU A 39 -14.51 -3.55 0.25
C GLU A 39 -14.50 -3.36 1.78
N CYS A 40 -13.54 -2.61 2.32
CA CYS A 40 -13.38 -2.43 3.78
C CYS A 40 -13.98 -1.14 4.34
N PHE A 41 -14.17 -0.08 3.55
CA PHE A 41 -14.52 1.26 4.08
C PHE A 41 -15.84 1.81 3.54
N HIS A 42 -16.33 1.33 2.39
CA HIS A 42 -17.56 1.85 1.81
C HIS A 42 -18.76 1.59 2.75
N GLY A 43 -19.37 2.68 3.25
CA GLY A 43 -20.50 2.60 4.19
C GLY A 43 -20.13 2.17 5.61
N LYS A 44 -18.85 2.12 5.95
CA LYS A 44 -18.35 1.72 7.27
C LYS A 44 -17.64 2.87 7.97
N SER A 45 -17.85 3.00 9.28
CA SER A 45 -17.16 3.93 10.16
C SER A 45 -16.44 3.14 11.24
N PHE A 46 -15.21 3.54 11.55
CA PHE A 46 -14.41 2.92 12.61
C PHE A 46 -14.45 3.80 13.85
N THR A 47 -14.59 3.18 15.02
CA THR A 47 -14.70 3.91 16.29
C THR A 47 -13.32 4.23 16.87
N ASN A 48 -12.32 3.40 16.55
CA ASN A 48 -10.95 3.55 17.01
C ASN A 48 -9.95 2.99 15.99
N ILE A 49 -8.67 3.26 16.23
CA ILE A 49 -7.57 2.85 15.34
C ILE A 49 -7.38 1.33 15.37
N ASP A 50 -7.57 0.67 16.52
CA ASP A 50 -7.36 -0.78 16.66
C ASP A 50 -8.34 -1.58 15.78
N GLU A 51 -9.60 -1.13 15.70
CA GLU A 51 -10.62 -1.70 14.83
C GLU A 51 -10.24 -1.56 13.35
N LEU A 52 -9.75 -0.37 12.97
CA LEU A 52 -9.26 -0.11 11.62
C LEU A 52 -8.06 -0.98 11.27
N GLU A 53 -7.08 -1.09 12.18
CA GLU A 53 -5.89 -1.90 12.00
C GLU A 53 -6.25 -3.37 11.82
N LYS A 54 -7.18 -3.89 12.63
CA LYS A 54 -7.68 -5.26 12.50
C LYS A 54 -8.27 -5.52 11.11
N VAL A 55 -9.14 -4.62 10.62
CA VAL A 55 -9.76 -4.77 9.31
C VAL A 55 -8.73 -4.72 8.18
N ILE A 56 -7.72 -3.85 8.27
CA ILE A 56 -6.63 -3.80 7.29
C ILE A 56 -5.83 -5.10 7.31
N ASN A 57 -5.44 -5.60 8.49
CA ASN A 57 -4.66 -6.83 8.63
C ASN A 57 -5.42 -8.06 8.10
N ASP A 58 -6.72 -8.16 8.42
CA ASP A 58 -7.57 -9.24 7.92
C ASP A 58 -7.73 -9.19 6.39
N TYR A 59 -7.84 -7.98 5.81
CA TYR A 59 -7.90 -7.82 4.36
C TYR A 59 -6.59 -8.19 3.67
N VAL A 60 -5.45 -7.76 4.23
CA VAL A 60 -4.13 -8.10 3.71
C VAL A 60 -3.92 -9.61 3.76
N ARG A 61 -4.35 -10.29 4.83
CA ARG A 61 -4.31 -11.75 4.93
C ARG A 61 -5.16 -12.39 3.83
N TYR A 62 -6.44 -12.01 3.73
CA TYR A 62 -7.36 -12.51 2.69
C TYR A 62 -6.83 -12.33 1.26
N TYR A 63 -6.20 -11.19 0.94
CA TYR A 63 -5.68 -10.94 -0.40
C TYR A 63 -4.48 -11.82 -0.78
N ASN A 64 -3.73 -12.32 0.22
CA ASN A 64 -2.51 -13.10 0.02
C ASN A 64 -2.71 -14.63 0.19
N GLU A 65 -3.91 -15.07 0.57
CA GLU A 65 -4.32 -16.48 0.65
C GLU A 65 -5.04 -16.91 -0.64
#